data_AF-X1HKK4-F1
#
_entry.id   AF-X1HKK4-F1
#
_cell.length_a   1.000
_cell.length_b   1.000
_cell.length_c   1.000
_cell.angle_alpha   90.00
_cell.angle_beta   90.00
_cell.angle_gamma   90.00
#
_symmetry.space_group_name_H-M   'P 1'
#
loop_
_entity.id
_entity.type
_entity.pdbx_description
1 polymer ?
#
loop_
_entity_poly.entity_id
_entity_poly.type
_entity_poly.pdbx_seq_one_letter_code
_entity_poly.pdbx_strand_id
1 'polypeptide(L)'
;MDGDQGLGFVIGHHAMMEAIHRAEKTGAGFIAVRNSTHFGAAACYATMALERDMIGMAMTNTVAGVVAPGSTKPAVGTNPLAVAVPAGKKPPFVLDMATSVVAGGKLEIARREGASIPEGWAIDKEGKPVTDPTKAVRGEGGLLPLGGTPTLGSYKGFGLGVLVDILSGVLSGSSASILQESTPETRGNAGDHFFGALRIDSFLPVENFKKSM
;
A
#
# COMPACT_ATOMS: atom_id res chain seq x y z
N MET A 1 7.89 5.52 14.46
CA MET A 1 9.32 5.17 14.29
C MET A 1 9.89 6.11 13.24
N ASP A 2 11.09 6.62 13.44
CA ASP A 2 11.83 7.36 12.41
C ASP A 2 12.73 6.37 11.67
N GLY A 3 12.63 6.32 10.34
CA GLY A 3 13.38 5.40 9.49
C GLY A 3 14.80 5.85 9.16
N ASP A 4 15.16 7.10 9.52
CA ASP A 4 16.49 7.69 9.26
C ASP A 4 16.95 7.57 7.79
N GLN A 5 16.00 7.72 6.85
CA GLN A 5 16.22 7.52 5.41
C GLN A 5 16.78 6.14 5.03
N GLY A 6 16.61 5.16 5.93
CA GLY A 6 17.08 3.80 5.74
C GLY A 6 16.32 3.04 4.66
N LEU A 7 16.88 1.91 4.27
CA LEU A 7 16.25 1.01 3.29
C LEU A 7 14.91 0.49 3.84
N GLY A 8 13.81 0.71 3.11
CA GLY A 8 12.46 0.31 3.52
C GLY A 8 12.36 -1.19 3.81
N PHE A 9 13.18 -2.01 3.15
CA PHE A 9 13.37 -3.43 3.46
C PHE A 9 13.73 -3.69 4.92
N VAL A 10 14.74 -2.98 5.41
CA VAL A 10 15.27 -3.11 6.77
C VAL A 10 14.31 -2.48 7.78
N ILE A 11 13.86 -1.26 7.49
CA ILE A 11 12.96 -0.51 8.39
C ILE A 11 11.62 -1.23 8.53
N GLY A 12 11.04 -1.72 7.44
CA GLY A 12 9.78 -2.46 7.45
C GLY A 12 9.86 -3.75 8.24
N HIS A 13 10.97 -4.49 8.13
CA HIS A 13 11.18 -5.71 8.92
C HIS A 13 11.23 -5.40 10.41
N HIS A 14 12.02 -4.41 10.82
CA HIS A 14 12.11 -3.98 12.22
C HIS A 14 10.77 -3.46 12.75
N ALA A 15 10.05 -2.64 11.98
CA ALA A 15 8.77 -2.09 12.38
C ALA A 15 7.69 -3.17 12.54
N MET A 16 7.66 -4.16 11.64
CA MET A 16 6.72 -5.27 11.76
C MET A 16 7.05 -6.18 12.95
N MET A 17 8.32 -6.48 13.20
CA MET A 17 8.75 -7.22 14.39
C MET A 17 8.33 -6.50 15.68
N GLU A 18 8.49 -5.18 15.73
CA GLU A 18 8.06 -4.36 16.87
C GLU A 18 6.52 -4.37 17.03
N ALA A 19 5.76 -4.34 15.92
CA ALA A 19 4.30 -4.47 15.97
C ALA A 19 3.87 -5.83 16.55
N ILE A 20 4.51 -6.92 16.13
CA ILE A 20 4.29 -8.27 16.68
C ILE A 20 4.65 -8.30 18.17
N HIS A 21 5.81 -7.76 18.55
CA HIS A 21 6.25 -7.73 19.95
C HIS A 21 5.30 -6.97 20.87
N ARG A 22 4.72 -5.85 20.39
CA ARG A 22 3.67 -5.15 21.13
C ARG A 22 2.41 -5.99 21.24
N ALA A 23 1.96 -6.56 20.12
CA ALA A 23 0.78 -7.41 20.11
C ALA A 23 0.91 -8.59 21.08
N GLU A 24 2.07 -9.24 21.18
CA GLU A 24 2.36 -10.29 22.17
C GLU A 24 2.03 -9.86 23.61
N LYS A 25 2.23 -8.59 23.96
CA LYS A 25 1.99 -8.07 25.31
C LYS A 25 0.58 -7.51 25.52
N THR A 26 -0.02 -6.94 24.48
CA THR A 26 -1.24 -6.11 24.61
C THR A 26 -2.44 -6.59 23.79
N GLY A 27 -2.31 -7.66 23.02
CA GLY A 27 -3.34 -8.15 22.11
C GLY A 27 -3.30 -7.53 20.72
N ALA A 28 -2.85 -6.28 20.60
CA ALA A 28 -2.66 -5.60 19.33
C ALA A 28 -1.44 -4.67 19.38
N GLY A 29 -0.73 -4.55 18.28
CA GLY A 29 0.43 -3.67 18.15
C GLY A 29 0.44 -2.99 16.79
N PHE A 30 0.68 -1.68 16.79
CA PHE A 30 0.71 -0.85 15.58
C PHE A 30 1.92 0.06 15.59
N ILE A 31 2.54 0.23 14.43
CA ILE A 31 3.72 1.07 14.22
C ILE A 31 3.52 1.89 12.95
N ALA A 32 3.48 3.22 13.11
CA ALA A 32 3.64 4.16 12.01
C ALA A 32 5.13 4.51 11.85
N VAL A 33 5.61 4.51 10.62
CA VAL A 33 7.01 4.78 10.23
C VAL A 33 7.02 5.97 9.30
N ARG A 34 7.90 6.95 9.58
CA ARG A 34 8.20 8.06 8.68
C ARG A 34 9.64 8.00 8.21
N ASN A 35 9.98 8.79 7.19
CA ASN A 35 11.37 9.02 6.78
C ASN A 35 12.06 7.70 6.41
N SER A 36 11.35 6.86 5.66
CA SER A 36 11.83 5.58 5.12
C SER A 36 11.80 5.64 3.59
N THR A 37 12.15 4.54 2.95
CA THR A 37 12.23 4.40 1.49
C THR A 37 11.33 3.26 1.00
N HIS A 38 11.31 2.99 -0.31
CA HIS A 38 10.49 1.92 -0.87
C HIS A 38 10.78 0.55 -0.22
N PHE A 39 9.72 -0.15 0.24
CA PHE A 39 9.85 -1.38 1.02
C PHE A 39 9.55 -2.69 0.26
N GLY A 40 9.33 -2.62 -1.07
CA GLY A 40 8.97 -3.80 -1.85
C GLY A 40 7.50 -4.21 -1.71
N ALA A 41 7.23 -5.51 -1.70
CA ALA A 41 5.88 -6.06 -1.57
C ALA A 41 5.41 -6.03 -0.11
N ALA A 42 4.20 -5.49 0.14
CA ALA A 42 3.69 -5.32 1.49
C ALA A 42 3.42 -6.68 2.18
N ALA A 43 3.08 -7.73 1.41
CA ALA A 43 2.91 -9.08 1.96
C ALA A 43 4.17 -9.64 2.63
N CYS A 44 5.37 -9.24 2.21
CA CYS A 44 6.61 -9.70 2.84
C CYS A 44 6.65 -9.38 4.35
N TYR A 45 5.97 -8.31 4.77
CA TYR A 45 5.88 -7.92 6.17
C TYR A 45 4.62 -8.47 6.85
N ALA A 46 3.46 -8.33 6.20
CA ALA A 46 2.21 -8.81 6.79
C ALA A 46 2.30 -10.31 7.15
N THR A 47 2.95 -11.12 6.32
CA THR A 47 3.12 -12.57 6.55
C THR A 47 4.02 -12.91 7.74
N MET A 48 4.86 -11.99 8.23
CA MET A 48 5.72 -12.24 9.39
C MET A 48 4.89 -12.54 10.67
N ALA A 49 3.70 -11.96 10.77
CA ALA A 49 2.78 -12.19 11.90
C ALA A 49 2.24 -13.63 11.97
N LEU A 50 2.26 -14.35 10.85
CA LEU A 50 1.70 -15.70 10.76
C LEU A 50 2.44 -16.70 11.65
N GLU A 51 3.75 -16.52 11.83
CA GLU A 51 4.58 -17.37 12.70
C GLU A 51 4.22 -17.26 14.19
N ARG A 52 3.40 -16.27 14.57
CA ARG A 52 2.95 -16.04 15.95
C ARG A 52 1.44 -16.16 16.10
N ASP A 53 0.77 -16.78 15.12
CA ASP A 53 -0.69 -16.90 15.11
C ASP A 53 -1.42 -15.56 15.26
N MET A 54 -0.90 -14.55 14.57
CA MET A 54 -1.47 -13.21 14.52
C MET A 54 -1.91 -12.85 13.11
N ILE A 55 -2.88 -11.95 13.01
CA ILE A 55 -3.21 -11.26 11.76
C ILE A 55 -2.18 -10.14 11.57
N GLY A 56 -1.51 -10.13 10.43
CA GLY A 56 -0.53 -9.10 10.08
C GLY A 56 -1.08 -8.11 9.06
N MET A 57 -0.69 -6.85 9.19
CA MET A 57 -1.07 -5.75 8.31
C MET A 57 0.17 -4.95 7.93
N ALA A 58 0.30 -4.59 6.66
CA ALA A 58 1.37 -3.72 6.17
C ALA A 58 0.83 -2.79 5.09
N MET A 59 1.13 -1.50 5.19
CA MET A 59 0.70 -0.47 4.26
C MET A 59 1.83 0.52 4.03
N THR A 60 1.84 1.18 2.88
CA THR A 60 2.76 2.29 2.62
C THR A 60 2.07 3.31 1.72
N ASN A 61 2.37 4.58 1.90
CA ASN A 61 2.05 5.59 0.89
C ASN A 61 3.24 5.88 -0.02
N THR A 62 2.97 6.61 -1.10
CA THR A 62 3.96 7.08 -2.09
C THR A 62 3.52 8.45 -2.61
N VAL A 63 4.37 9.15 -3.36
CA VAL A 63 3.96 10.37 -4.08
C VAL A 63 2.67 10.16 -4.90
N ALA A 64 1.88 11.23 -5.05
CA ALA A 64 0.60 11.16 -5.75
C ALA A 64 0.76 10.72 -7.22
N GLY A 65 0.07 9.63 -7.59
CA GLY A 65 0.09 9.07 -8.95
C GLY A 65 -1.27 8.51 -9.40
N VAL A 66 -2.25 8.46 -8.50
CA VAL A 66 -3.61 7.96 -8.73
C VAL A 66 -4.58 9.13 -8.66
N VAL A 67 -5.45 9.26 -9.68
CA VAL A 67 -6.40 10.37 -9.79
C VAL A 67 -7.55 10.23 -8.80
N ALA A 68 -8.06 11.37 -8.32
CA ALA A 68 -9.31 11.38 -7.56
C ALA A 68 -10.51 11.07 -8.49
N PRO A 69 -11.54 10.34 -8.00
CA PRO A 69 -12.77 10.09 -8.76
C PRO A 69 -13.37 11.39 -9.32
N GLY A 70 -13.58 11.45 -10.64
CA GLY A 70 -14.13 12.63 -11.31
C GLY A 70 -13.12 13.76 -11.56
N SER A 71 -11.84 13.55 -11.26
CA SER A 71 -10.73 14.48 -11.53
C SER A 71 -9.73 13.86 -12.50
N THR A 72 -8.92 14.71 -13.14
CA THR A 72 -7.73 14.29 -13.91
C THR A 72 -6.42 14.54 -13.16
N LYS A 73 -6.49 15.10 -11.95
CA LYS A 73 -5.33 15.37 -11.09
C LYS A 73 -5.09 14.22 -10.12
N PRO A 74 -3.84 13.71 -10.03
CA PRO A 74 -3.42 12.79 -8.97
C PRO A 74 -3.63 13.38 -7.58
N ALA A 75 -4.02 12.54 -6.63
CA ALA A 75 -4.23 12.95 -5.23
C ALA A 75 -3.71 11.93 -4.21
N VAL A 76 -3.69 10.64 -4.54
CA VAL A 76 -3.11 9.59 -3.69
C VAL A 76 -2.04 8.82 -4.45
N GLY A 77 -1.10 8.20 -3.75
CA GLY A 77 -0.18 7.24 -4.34
C GLY A 77 -0.88 5.93 -4.71
N THR A 78 -0.11 4.97 -5.24
CA THR A 78 -0.65 3.61 -5.46
C THR A 78 -0.99 2.88 -4.16
N ASN A 79 -0.44 3.40 -3.05
CA ASN A 79 -0.85 3.19 -1.67
C ASN A 79 -1.30 1.75 -1.38
N PRO A 80 -0.39 0.77 -1.47
CA PRO A 80 -0.74 -0.62 -1.27
C PRO A 80 -1.10 -0.92 0.18
N LEU A 81 -1.94 -1.93 0.33
CA LEU A 81 -2.27 -2.54 1.61
C LEU A 81 -2.15 -4.07 1.50
N ALA A 82 -1.58 -4.68 2.52
CA ALA A 82 -1.51 -6.12 2.67
C ALA A 82 -2.04 -6.57 4.02
N VAL A 83 -2.71 -7.72 4.01
CA VAL A 83 -3.24 -8.40 5.20
C VAL A 83 -2.94 -9.89 5.07
N ALA A 84 -2.37 -10.48 6.12
CA ALA A 84 -2.11 -11.91 6.20
C ALA A 84 -2.84 -12.52 7.40
N VAL A 85 -3.54 -13.63 7.18
CA VAL A 85 -4.38 -14.31 8.18
C VAL A 85 -4.05 -15.81 8.23
N PRO A 86 -3.73 -16.38 9.41
CA PRO A 86 -3.48 -17.82 9.58
C PRO A 86 -4.70 -18.68 9.24
N ALA A 87 -4.48 -19.84 8.62
CA ALA A 87 -5.55 -20.76 8.17
C ALA A 87 -5.33 -22.23 8.60
N GLY A 88 -4.69 -22.44 9.75
CA GLY A 88 -4.45 -23.77 10.32
C GLY A 88 -3.65 -24.68 9.39
N LYS A 89 -4.29 -25.72 8.85
CA LYS A 89 -3.66 -26.69 7.93
C LYS A 89 -3.69 -26.25 6.45
N LYS A 90 -4.46 -25.19 6.12
CA LYS A 90 -4.52 -24.64 4.76
C LYS A 90 -3.47 -23.54 4.59
N PRO A 91 -3.12 -23.17 3.34
CA PRO A 91 -2.34 -21.96 3.09
C PRO A 91 -3.01 -20.74 3.74
N PRO A 92 -2.22 -19.81 4.32
CA PRO A 92 -2.76 -18.59 4.90
C PRO A 92 -3.45 -17.74 3.83
N PHE A 93 -4.46 -16.97 4.24
CA PHE A 93 -4.99 -15.93 3.38
C PHE A 93 -4.00 -14.77 3.35
N VAL A 94 -3.58 -14.36 2.16
CA VAL A 94 -2.69 -13.21 1.96
C VAL A 94 -3.29 -12.32 0.88
N LEU A 95 -3.73 -11.13 1.28
CA LEU A 95 -4.07 -10.05 0.38
C LEU A 95 -2.85 -9.14 0.26
N ASP A 96 -2.43 -8.83 -0.96
CA ASP A 96 -1.44 -7.78 -1.26
C ASP A 96 -1.87 -7.07 -2.54
N MET A 97 -2.27 -5.81 -2.41
CA MET A 97 -2.84 -5.06 -3.51
C MET A 97 -2.51 -3.58 -3.44
N ALA A 98 -2.27 -2.98 -4.59
CA ALA A 98 -2.37 -1.54 -4.76
C ALA A 98 -3.84 -1.10 -4.62
N THR A 99 -4.06 0.14 -4.21
CA THR A 99 -5.40 0.75 -4.19
C THR A 99 -5.79 1.37 -5.54
N SER A 100 -4.86 1.37 -6.50
CA SER A 100 -5.10 1.59 -7.94
C SER A 100 -5.51 0.32 -8.69
N VAL A 101 -6.08 0.47 -9.89
CA VAL A 101 -6.41 -0.66 -10.79
C VAL A 101 -5.17 -1.52 -11.10
N VAL A 102 -4.01 -0.87 -11.16
CA VAL A 102 -2.74 -1.52 -11.46
C VAL A 102 -1.62 -0.94 -10.58
N ALA A 103 -0.68 -1.78 -10.17
CA ALA A 103 0.54 -1.33 -9.49
C ALA A 103 1.45 -0.52 -10.43
N GLY A 104 2.07 0.54 -9.92
CA GLY A 104 2.99 1.39 -10.70
C GLY A 104 4.16 0.63 -11.33
N GLY A 105 4.62 -0.45 -10.69
CA GLY A 105 5.68 -1.31 -11.24
C GLY A 105 5.30 -1.99 -12.58
N LYS A 106 4.03 -2.39 -12.77
CA LYS A 106 3.57 -2.98 -14.04
C LYS A 106 3.57 -1.96 -15.18
N LEU A 107 3.27 -0.70 -14.86
CA LEU A 107 3.36 0.40 -15.82
C LEU A 107 4.82 0.64 -16.24
N GLU A 108 5.75 0.63 -15.28
CA GLU A 108 7.18 0.80 -15.56
C GLU A 108 7.74 -0.38 -16.37
N ILE A 109 7.28 -1.61 -16.13
CA ILE A 109 7.63 -2.78 -16.95
C ILE A 109 7.14 -2.58 -18.39
N ALA A 110 5.85 -2.25 -18.60
CA ALA A 110 5.31 -1.99 -19.92
C ALA A 110 6.08 -0.88 -20.66
N ARG A 111 6.48 0.19 -19.94
CA ARG A 111 7.31 1.27 -20.49
C ARG A 111 8.68 0.79 -20.97
N ARG A 112 9.34 -0.07 -20.18
CA ARG A 112 10.67 -0.62 -20.53
C ARG A 112 10.59 -1.59 -21.70
N GLU A 113 9.52 -2.36 -21.78
CA GLU A 113 9.27 -3.34 -22.85
C GLU A 113 8.71 -2.69 -24.12
N GLY A 114 8.32 -1.41 -24.08
CA GLY A 114 7.65 -0.74 -25.20
C GLY A 114 6.27 -1.31 -25.50
N ALA A 115 5.64 -1.99 -24.53
CA ALA A 115 4.35 -2.64 -24.68
C ALA A 115 3.20 -1.68 -24.35
N SER A 116 2.08 -1.80 -25.06
CA SER A 116 0.85 -1.06 -24.72
C SER A 116 0.24 -1.56 -23.41
N ILE A 117 -0.39 -0.65 -22.66
CA ILE A 117 -1.20 -1.00 -21.48
C ILE A 117 -2.69 -1.09 -21.85
N PRO A 118 -3.48 -1.90 -21.13
CA PRO A 118 -4.92 -1.95 -21.31
C PRO A 118 -5.60 -0.61 -20.99
N GLU A 119 -6.71 -0.34 -21.67
CA GLU A 119 -7.62 0.73 -21.25
C GLU A 119 -8.12 0.48 -19.81
N GLY A 120 -8.39 1.57 -19.08
CA GLY A 120 -8.82 1.51 -17.69
C GLY A 120 -7.69 1.43 -16.66
N TRP A 121 -6.42 1.41 -17.08
CA TRP A 121 -5.29 1.57 -16.16
C TRP A 121 -5.02 3.02 -15.81
N ALA A 122 -5.05 3.91 -16.81
CA ALA A 122 -4.67 5.30 -16.69
C ALA A 122 -5.50 6.21 -17.61
N ILE A 123 -5.53 7.49 -17.26
CA ILE A 123 -6.12 8.56 -18.08
C ILE A 123 -5.10 9.69 -18.29
N ASP A 124 -5.30 10.48 -19.34
CA ASP A 124 -4.56 11.72 -19.59
C ASP A 124 -5.21 12.95 -18.90
N LYS A 125 -4.69 14.15 -19.18
CA LYS A 125 -5.13 15.41 -18.56
C LYS A 125 -6.54 15.82 -19.01
N GLU A 126 -6.97 15.34 -20.17
CA GLU A 126 -8.32 15.48 -20.69
C GLU A 126 -9.26 14.38 -20.18
N GLY A 127 -8.74 13.40 -19.43
CA GLY A 127 -9.51 12.29 -18.87
C GLY A 127 -9.76 11.15 -19.86
N LYS A 128 -9.03 11.10 -20.97
CA LYS A 128 -9.16 10.03 -21.97
C LYS A 128 -8.30 8.83 -21.58
N PRO A 129 -8.74 7.59 -21.89
CA PRO A 129 -7.95 6.39 -21.63
C PRO A 129 -6.57 6.44 -22.29
N VAL A 130 -5.55 5.99 -21.55
CA VAL A 130 -4.17 5.91 -22.03
C VAL A 130 -3.77 4.45 -22.21
N THR A 131 -3.28 4.11 -23.41
CA THR A 131 -2.71 2.78 -23.74
C THR A 131 -1.21 2.83 -24.01
N ASP A 132 -0.64 4.03 -24.18
CA ASP A 132 0.81 4.24 -24.27
C ASP A 132 1.36 4.50 -22.85
N PRO A 133 2.16 3.57 -22.27
CA PRO A 133 2.65 3.71 -20.90
C PRO A 133 3.53 4.94 -20.68
N THR A 134 4.13 5.50 -21.73
CA THR A 134 4.97 6.70 -21.61
C THR A 134 4.18 7.96 -21.29
N LYS A 135 2.86 7.94 -21.53
CA LYS A 135 1.94 9.06 -21.30
C LYS A 135 1.21 8.99 -19.96
N ALA A 136 1.27 7.85 -19.25
CA ALA A 136 0.36 7.56 -18.14
C ALA A 136 0.64 8.27 -16.79
N VAL A 137 1.80 8.92 -16.58
CA VAL A 137 2.19 9.50 -15.26
C VAL A 137 3.01 10.81 -15.37
N ARG A 138 3.18 11.40 -16.56
CA ARG A 138 4.02 12.62 -16.75
C ARG A 138 3.29 13.94 -16.44
N GLY A 139 2.60 14.02 -15.30
CA GLY A 139 1.96 15.26 -14.83
C GLY A 139 0.73 15.72 -15.63
N GLU A 140 0.26 14.90 -16.57
CA GLU A 140 -0.85 15.16 -17.48
C GLU A 140 -1.88 14.02 -17.41
N GLY A 141 -2.31 13.65 -16.20
CA GLY A 141 -3.18 12.50 -15.95
C GLY A 141 -2.66 11.61 -14.82
N GLY A 142 -3.15 10.38 -14.74
CA GLY A 142 -2.69 9.43 -13.73
C GLY A 142 -3.38 8.08 -13.79
N LEU A 143 -2.96 7.18 -12.89
CA LEU A 143 -3.57 5.87 -12.73
C LEU A 143 -5.00 6.01 -12.19
N LEU A 144 -5.88 5.12 -12.63
CA LEU A 144 -7.22 5.04 -12.07
C LEU A 144 -7.20 4.27 -10.73
N PRO A 145 -8.00 4.69 -9.73
CA PRO A 145 -8.20 3.94 -8.50
C PRO A 145 -8.91 2.61 -8.77
N LEU A 146 -8.76 1.62 -7.90
CA LEU A 146 -9.53 0.38 -7.97
C LEU A 146 -11.03 0.70 -8.08
N GLY A 147 -11.69 0.05 -9.04
CA GLY A 147 -13.04 0.41 -9.47
C GLY A 147 -13.07 1.35 -10.67
N GLY A 148 -11.93 1.74 -11.23
CA GLY A 148 -11.83 2.41 -12.54
C GLY A 148 -12.46 3.79 -12.56
N THR A 149 -13.68 3.89 -13.10
CA THR A 149 -14.43 5.14 -13.27
C THR A 149 -15.40 5.38 -12.10
N PRO A 150 -15.99 6.59 -11.96
CA PRO A 150 -17.04 6.84 -10.95
C PRO A 150 -18.20 5.86 -11.01
N THR A 151 -18.66 5.49 -12.21
CA THR A 151 -19.77 4.54 -12.41
C THR A 151 -19.43 3.10 -12.03
N LEU A 152 -18.15 2.73 -12.08
CA LEU A 152 -17.65 1.41 -11.71
C LEU A 152 -17.16 1.31 -10.25
N GLY A 153 -17.29 2.39 -9.48
CA GLY A 153 -16.99 2.40 -8.05
C GLY A 153 -15.57 2.84 -7.68
N SER A 154 -14.89 3.62 -8.52
CA SER A 154 -13.58 4.24 -8.26
C SER A 154 -13.41 4.88 -6.87
N TYR A 155 -14.48 5.43 -6.30
CA TYR A 155 -14.47 6.02 -4.96
C TYR A 155 -14.12 5.01 -3.85
N LYS A 156 -14.34 3.71 -4.07
CA LYS A 156 -13.95 2.66 -3.13
C LYS A 156 -12.44 2.48 -3.10
N GLY A 157 -11.82 2.30 -4.26
CA GLY A 157 -10.36 2.21 -4.38
C GLY A 157 -9.66 3.48 -3.91
N PHE A 158 -10.19 4.63 -4.30
CA PHE A 158 -9.68 5.92 -3.85
C PHE A 158 -9.77 6.08 -2.33
N GLY A 159 -10.91 5.70 -1.73
CA GLY A 159 -11.09 5.73 -0.28
C GLY A 159 -10.09 4.83 0.47
N LEU A 160 -9.78 3.65 -0.07
CA LEU A 160 -8.71 2.80 0.47
C LEU A 160 -7.33 3.47 0.36
N GLY A 161 -7.05 4.14 -0.76
CA GLY A 161 -5.80 4.89 -0.95
C GLY A 161 -5.65 6.04 0.06
N VAL A 162 -6.74 6.76 0.34
CA VAL A 162 -6.78 7.81 1.37
C VAL A 162 -6.56 7.23 2.77
N LEU A 163 -7.17 6.08 3.09
CA LEU A 163 -6.95 5.39 4.37
C LEU A 163 -5.47 5.06 4.58
N VAL A 164 -4.81 4.52 3.55
CA VAL A 164 -3.38 4.20 3.59
C VAL A 164 -2.52 5.46 3.77
N ASP A 165 -2.88 6.57 3.13
CA ASP A 165 -2.22 7.87 3.32
C ASP A 165 -2.32 8.37 4.77
N ILE A 166 -3.51 8.25 5.36
CA ILE A 166 -3.76 8.65 6.74
C ILE A 166 -2.91 7.80 7.69
N LEU A 167 -2.93 6.48 7.53
CA LEU A 167 -2.24 5.56 8.44
C LEU A 167 -0.71 5.60 8.28
N SER A 168 -0.23 5.78 7.05
CA SER A 168 1.20 5.69 6.76
C SER A 168 1.87 7.06 6.82
N GLY A 169 1.34 8.07 6.12
CA GLY A 169 1.93 9.41 6.04
C GLY A 169 1.51 10.32 7.20
N VAL A 170 0.21 10.55 7.37
CA VAL A 170 -0.28 11.54 8.36
C VAL A 170 -0.02 11.07 9.79
N LEU A 171 -0.36 9.83 10.12
CA LEU A 171 -0.21 9.27 11.47
C LEU A 171 1.26 9.14 11.90
N SER A 172 2.19 8.95 10.96
CA SER A 172 3.63 8.90 11.26
C SER A 172 4.23 10.29 11.52
N GLY A 173 3.48 11.37 11.25
CA GLY A 173 3.93 12.75 11.31
C GLY A 173 4.73 13.17 10.08
N SER A 174 4.65 12.42 8.98
CA SER A 174 5.14 12.81 7.66
C SER A 174 4.03 13.57 6.90
N SER A 175 3.81 13.27 5.62
CA SER A 175 2.81 13.93 4.79
C SER A 175 2.00 12.95 3.93
N ALA A 176 0.77 13.36 3.60
CA ALA A 176 -0.06 12.65 2.64
C ALA A 176 0.53 12.75 1.22
N SER A 177 0.22 11.78 0.36
CA SER A 177 0.74 11.67 -1.02
C SER A 177 0.66 12.97 -1.83
N ILE A 178 -0.43 13.74 -1.68
CA ILE A 178 -0.66 15.01 -2.41
C ILE A 178 0.28 16.15 -1.99
N LEU A 179 0.85 16.07 -0.79
CA LEU A 179 1.78 17.05 -0.23
C LEU A 179 3.24 16.60 -0.38
N GLN A 180 3.48 15.38 -0.86
CA GLN A 180 4.83 14.89 -1.09
C GLN A 180 5.36 15.41 -2.43
N GLU A 181 6.55 16.00 -2.39
CA GLU A 181 7.27 16.42 -3.59
C GLU A 181 8.23 15.31 -4.06
N SER A 182 8.17 14.98 -5.35
CA SER A 182 9.15 14.10 -5.98
C SER A 182 10.19 14.95 -6.70
N THR A 183 11.34 15.16 -6.07
CA THR A 183 12.52 15.76 -6.70
C THR A 183 13.47 14.65 -7.13
N PRO A 184 14.43 14.90 -8.05
CA PRO A 184 15.46 13.92 -8.39
C PRO A 184 16.21 13.37 -7.16
N GLU A 185 16.39 14.19 -6.13
CA GLU A 185 17.09 13.86 -4.88
C GLU A 185 16.21 13.06 -3.90
N THR A 186 14.89 13.26 -3.91
CA THR A 186 13.94 12.51 -3.07
C THR A 186 13.32 11.31 -3.77
N ARG A 187 13.66 11.08 -5.05
CA ARG A 187 13.08 10.03 -5.88
C ARG A 187 13.44 8.64 -5.34
N GLY A 188 12.43 7.91 -4.86
CA GLY A 188 12.60 6.60 -4.24
C GLY A 188 12.80 6.65 -2.72
N ASN A 189 12.95 7.84 -2.15
CA ASN A 189 13.16 8.09 -0.72
C ASN A 189 11.91 8.66 -0.02
N ALA A 190 10.74 8.50 -0.62
CA ALA A 190 9.46 8.94 -0.09
C ALA A 190 8.58 7.71 0.15
N GLY A 191 8.77 7.07 1.30
CA GLY A 191 7.93 5.96 1.76
C GLY A 191 7.68 6.09 3.24
N ASP A 192 6.44 6.36 3.61
CA ASP A 192 5.97 6.24 4.98
C ASP A 192 5.12 4.99 5.09
N HIS A 193 5.17 4.30 6.23
CA HIS A 193 4.61 2.95 6.35
C HIS A 193 3.75 2.82 7.59
N PHE A 194 2.83 1.87 7.54
CA PHE A 194 2.06 1.45 8.70
C PHE A 194 2.08 -0.08 8.81
N PHE A 195 2.41 -0.57 10.00
CA PHE A 195 2.45 -1.99 10.31
C PHE A 195 1.54 -2.29 11.49
N GLY A 196 0.85 -3.43 11.43
CA GLY A 196 -0.04 -3.87 12.48
C GLY A 196 0.04 -5.37 12.70
N ALA A 197 -0.08 -5.79 13.95
CA ALA A 197 -0.26 -7.18 14.33
C ALA A 197 -1.42 -7.28 15.33
N LEU A 198 -2.27 -8.28 15.14
CA LEU A 198 -3.44 -8.54 15.97
C LEU A 198 -3.45 -9.99 16.43
N ARG A 199 -3.41 -10.20 17.74
CA ARG A 199 -3.51 -11.53 18.35
C ARG A 199 -4.92 -12.08 18.23
N ILE A 200 -5.03 -13.26 17.65
CA ILE A 200 -6.30 -13.95 17.48
C ILE A 200 -6.86 -14.41 18.84
N ASP A 201 -5.99 -14.92 19.70
CA ASP A 201 -6.35 -15.44 21.03
C ASP A 201 -6.85 -14.37 22.03
N SER A 202 -6.73 -13.09 21.67
CA SER A 202 -7.35 -11.98 22.40
C SER A 202 -8.87 -11.87 22.15
N PHE A 203 -9.40 -12.59 21.15
CA PHE A 203 -10.83 -12.60 20.80
C PHE A 203 -11.46 -13.98 20.99
N LEU A 204 -10.79 -15.04 20.54
CA LEU A 204 -11.27 -16.41 20.60
C LEU A 204 -10.10 -17.39 20.56
N PRO A 205 -10.24 -18.64 21.03
CA PRO A 205 -9.19 -19.64 20.92
C PRO A 205 -8.69 -19.77 19.47
N VAL A 206 -7.37 -19.67 19.29
CA VAL A 206 -6.72 -19.67 17.96
C VAL A 206 -7.12 -20.87 17.09
N GLU A 207 -7.26 -22.03 17.70
CA GLU A 207 -7.67 -23.26 17.00
C GLU A 207 -9.09 -23.19 16.46
N ASN A 208 -10.00 -22.48 17.13
CA ASN A 208 -11.37 -22.29 16.65
C ASN A 208 -11.40 -21.31 15.47
N PHE A 209 -10.60 -20.24 15.55
CA PHE A 209 -10.44 -19.30 14.44
C PHE A 209 -9.89 -20.00 13.20
N LYS A 210 -8.75 -20.70 13.33
CA LYS A 210 -8.09 -21.41 12.22
C LYS A 210 -8.98 -22.48 11.57
N LYS A 211 -9.85 -23.14 12.34
CA LYS A 211 -10.84 -24.10 11.79
C LYS A 211 -11.91 -23.44 10.93
N SER A 212 -12.16 -22.15 11.12
CA SER A 212 -13.19 -21.39 10.39
C SER A 212 -12.66 -20.73 9.11
N MET A 213 -11.35 -20.84 8.84
CA MET A 213 -10.67 -20.39 7.62
C MET A 213 -10.52 -21.54 6.62
#